data_AF-A0A484NTM6-F1
#
_entry.id   AF-A0A484NTM6-F1
#
_cell.length_a   1.000
_cell.length_b   1.000
_cell.length_c   1.000
_cell.angle_alpha   90.00
_cell.angle_beta   90.00
_cell.angle_gamma   90.00
#
_symmetry.space_group_name_H-M   'P 1'
#
loop_
_entity.id
_entity.type
_entity.pdbx_description
1 polymer ?
#
loop_
_entity_poly.entity_id
_entity_poly.type
_entity_poly.pdbx_seq_one_letter_code
_entity_poly.pdbx_strand_id
1 'polypeptide(L)'
;MVQSNSHGELTAPQPLTRVRLSDILPYDGAPVGRYSRAVEALSGSLMRYNAAVIELGLEDAAVLRCGLESARFYFKTRVAAQGKGTRGVYIYRAGRPLEDVESSPPCMADVFQCMGRAARAALCAVARHLRLRSDVFNHLLDETPLPLNEPSSSILVATFSPSSTSQNGRGSSEGVKLPTTNEVEKGLLTLISSDTSGLQVCDPNSRWYLADNGLASGDLLLLTGKALSHVTGGLRPAATHRPTYDYYLGNTTMGRTSLAFRLMPQSSAILDCSPIIAAGHAIPQSYTPISVSQFLDDLSAEEDVFCNRTDNAYVVQDNLNKEQSLRAVLSDPLSGTFMEDATFVSCGHSFGGLMLRRVVETSRCTLCNAEIEPGSLIPNLVLRAAAAAVKYEDDKRLFYNASLRKRRKEENGEVFSENGPFKAIQYPFSVNEKVMIKGNRRTPDKFVGKEAVITSQCLNGWYLLKIIESGENVRLQYRSLQKFPASQETCGNERCHSQPLNSSS
;
A
#
# COMPACT_ATOMS: atom_id res chain seq x y z
N MET A 1 -56.14 -3.89 28.76
CA MET A 1 -54.79 -4.36 28.35
C MET A 1 -54.58 -4.01 26.89
N VAL A 2 -53.96 -2.86 26.60
CA VAL A 2 -53.08 -2.65 25.44
C VAL A 2 -52.13 -1.53 25.88
N GLN A 3 -50.85 -1.89 26.06
CA GLN A 3 -49.78 -0.96 26.39
C GLN A 3 -49.43 -0.12 25.15
N SER A 4 -49.45 1.20 25.31
CA SER A 4 -48.88 2.16 24.37
C SER A 4 -47.35 2.13 24.49
N ASN A 5 -46.68 1.57 23.48
CA ASN A 5 -45.24 1.58 23.36
C ASN A 5 -44.72 3.02 23.18
N SER A 6 -43.83 3.42 24.08
CA SER A 6 -43.02 4.63 23.99
C SER A 6 -42.14 4.61 22.74
N HIS A 7 -42.32 5.59 21.88
CA HIS A 7 -41.36 5.91 20.82
C HIS A 7 -40.01 6.25 21.45
N GLY A 8 -38.99 5.47 21.10
CA GLY A 8 -37.60 5.76 21.45
C GLY A 8 -37.17 7.06 20.80
N GLU A 9 -36.92 8.05 21.65
CA GLU A 9 -36.35 9.34 21.31
C GLU A 9 -34.95 9.10 20.72
N LEU A 10 -34.80 9.31 19.41
CA LEU A 10 -33.52 9.31 18.71
C LEU A 10 -32.71 10.51 19.20
N THR A 11 -31.92 10.33 20.27
CA THR A 11 -30.93 11.31 20.72
C THR A 11 -30.04 11.68 19.54
N ALA A 12 -30.14 12.94 19.10
CA ALA A 12 -29.27 13.51 18.07
C ALA A 12 -27.80 13.29 18.45
N PRO A 13 -26.91 12.98 17.49
CA PRO A 13 -25.49 12.83 17.77
C PRO A 13 -24.95 14.13 18.35
N GLN A 14 -24.37 14.06 19.56
CA GLN A 14 -23.66 15.19 20.15
C GLN A 14 -22.52 15.63 19.21
N PRO A 15 -22.32 16.94 19.01
CA PRO A 15 -21.29 17.43 18.11
C PRO A 15 -19.90 16.99 18.58
N LEU A 16 -19.03 16.62 17.63
CA LEU A 16 -17.62 16.36 17.92
C LEU A 16 -17.01 17.55 18.64
N THR A 17 -16.15 17.28 19.62
CA THR A 17 -15.50 18.36 20.35
C THR A 17 -14.50 19.07 19.43
N ARG A 18 -14.57 20.39 19.44
CA ARG A 18 -13.75 21.28 18.61
C ARG A 18 -12.68 21.92 19.47
N VAL A 19 -11.43 21.86 19.01
CA VAL A 19 -10.27 22.36 19.74
C VAL A 19 -9.41 23.20 18.81
N ARG A 20 -9.07 24.42 19.22
CA ARG A 20 -8.20 25.29 18.42
C ARG A 20 -6.77 24.78 18.45
N LEU A 21 -6.10 24.78 17.29
CA LEU A 21 -4.71 24.39 17.18
C LEU A 21 -3.83 25.19 18.16
N SER A 22 -4.05 26.51 18.25
CA SER A 22 -3.30 27.39 19.16
C SER A 22 -3.43 27.03 20.64
N ASP A 23 -4.49 26.32 21.03
CA ASP A 23 -4.72 25.89 22.41
C ASP A 23 -4.04 24.54 22.74
N ILE A 24 -3.61 23.78 21.73
CA ILE A 24 -2.90 22.49 21.88
C ILE A 24 -1.45 22.52 21.39
N LEU A 25 -0.96 23.66 20.90
CA LEU A 25 0.44 23.82 20.53
C LEU A 25 1.35 23.55 21.74
N PRO A 26 2.49 22.85 21.55
CA PRO A 26 3.50 22.72 22.58
C PRO A 26 3.97 24.11 23.03
N TYR A 27 4.09 24.31 24.34
CA TYR A 27 4.57 25.54 24.95
C TYR A 27 5.65 25.23 25.99
N ASP A 28 6.66 26.09 26.07
CA ASP A 28 7.73 26.01 27.06
C ASP A 28 7.28 26.62 28.39
N GLY A 29 7.01 25.77 29.38
CA GLY A 29 6.65 26.21 30.73
C GLY A 29 5.62 25.32 31.41
N ALA A 30 5.10 25.79 32.54
CA ALA A 30 4.03 25.11 33.27
C ALA A 30 2.73 25.11 32.43
N PRO A 31 1.94 24.02 32.45
CA PRO A 31 0.73 23.93 31.66
C PRO A 31 -0.28 25.00 32.07
N VAL A 32 -0.64 25.86 31.12
CA VAL A 32 -1.69 26.88 31.31
C VAL A 32 -3.05 26.17 31.34
N GLY A 33 -3.99 26.63 32.17
CA GLY A 33 -5.31 26.00 32.30
C GLY A 33 -6.08 25.85 30.98
N ARG A 34 -5.84 26.74 30.00
CA ARG A 34 -6.40 26.61 28.65
C ARG A 34 -5.85 25.40 27.90
N TYR A 35 -4.54 25.16 27.96
CA TYR A 35 -3.89 24.00 27.35
C TYR A 35 -4.43 22.70 27.95
N SER A 36 -4.49 22.60 29.28
CA SER A 36 -5.02 21.40 29.96
C SER A 36 -6.46 21.11 29.55
N ARG A 37 -7.34 22.12 29.51
CA ARG A 37 -8.72 21.93 29.04
C ARG A 37 -8.80 21.48 27.59
N ALA A 38 -7.96 22.03 26.72
CA ALA A 38 -7.90 21.66 25.31
C ALA A 38 -7.41 20.21 25.11
N VAL A 39 -6.39 19.79 25.86
CA VAL A 39 -5.88 18.41 25.86
C VAL A 39 -6.94 17.42 26.34
N GLU A 40 -7.64 17.73 27.44
CA GLU A 40 -8.75 16.93 27.98
C GLU A 40 -9.92 16.86 26.99
N ALA A 41 -10.28 17.98 26.37
CA ALA A 41 -11.34 18.06 25.36
C ALA A 41 -11.03 17.20 24.13
N LEU A 42 -9.82 17.35 23.57
CA LEU A 42 -9.34 16.58 22.41
C LEU A 42 -9.36 15.08 22.73
N SER A 43 -8.75 14.71 23.85
CA SER A 43 -8.61 13.32 24.29
C SER A 43 -9.93 12.67 24.65
N GLY A 44 -10.83 13.41 25.30
CA GLY A 44 -12.18 12.96 25.62
C GLY A 44 -13.03 12.75 24.37
N SER A 45 -12.86 13.58 23.33
CA SER A 45 -13.51 13.36 22.04
C SER A 45 -13.02 12.08 21.37
N LEU A 46 -11.70 11.86 21.33
CA LEU A 46 -11.12 10.64 20.79
C LEU A 46 -11.63 9.39 21.55
N MET A 47 -11.78 9.45 22.88
CA MET A 47 -12.29 8.32 23.67
C MET A 47 -13.79 8.05 23.47
N ARG A 48 -14.60 9.08 23.19
CA ARG A 48 -16.05 8.92 23.05
C ARG A 48 -16.50 8.65 21.62
N TYR A 49 -15.78 9.18 20.64
CA TYR A 49 -16.21 9.22 19.25
C TYR A 49 -15.19 8.63 18.28
N ASN A 50 -13.98 8.26 18.73
CA ASN A 50 -12.84 7.90 17.85
C ASN A 50 -12.44 9.01 16.87
N ALA A 51 -12.92 10.24 17.08
CA ALA A 51 -12.59 11.40 16.26
C ALA A 51 -12.62 12.69 17.09
N ALA A 52 -11.92 13.70 16.60
CA ALA A 52 -11.95 15.06 17.15
C ALA A 52 -11.81 16.09 16.02
N VAL A 53 -12.19 17.35 16.27
CA VAL A 53 -12.03 18.43 15.30
C VAL A 53 -10.97 19.41 15.78
N ILE A 54 -9.98 19.68 14.94
CA ILE A 54 -8.96 20.71 15.17
C ILE A 54 -9.30 21.93 14.32
N GLU A 55 -9.49 23.08 14.97
CA GLU A 55 -9.75 24.35 14.30
C GLU A 55 -8.42 25.07 14.04
N LEU A 56 -8.13 25.36 12.77
CA LEU A 56 -6.93 26.09 12.39
C LEU A 56 -7.12 27.61 12.52
N GLY A 57 -5.99 28.34 12.58
CA GLY A 57 -6.00 29.79 12.47
C GLY A 57 -6.37 30.26 11.06
N LEU A 58 -6.67 31.55 10.90
CA LEU A 58 -7.13 32.13 9.62
C LEU A 58 -6.15 31.90 8.46
N GLU A 59 -4.84 32.01 8.70
CA GLU A 59 -3.79 31.79 7.70
C GLU A 59 -3.74 30.33 7.27
N ASP A 60 -3.67 29.41 8.23
CA ASP A 60 -3.64 27.97 8.00
C ASP A 60 -4.92 27.45 7.33
N ALA A 61 -6.07 28.03 7.67
CA ALA A 61 -7.35 27.78 7.01
C ALA A 61 -7.36 28.26 5.55
N ALA A 62 -6.70 29.38 5.23
CA ALA A 62 -6.54 29.83 3.86
C ALA A 62 -5.67 28.86 3.05
N VAL A 63 -4.56 28.37 3.62
CA VAL A 63 -3.71 27.36 2.98
C VAL A 63 -4.50 26.09 2.66
N LEU A 64 -5.31 25.58 3.59
CA LEU A 64 -6.16 24.41 3.34
C LEU A 64 -7.18 24.64 2.21
N ARG A 65 -7.84 25.80 2.21
CA ARG A 65 -8.80 26.14 1.14
C ARG A 65 -8.10 26.19 -0.22
N CYS A 66 -6.98 26.89 -0.32
CA CYS A 66 -6.17 26.94 -1.54
C CYS A 66 -5.77 25.53 -1.98
N GLY A 67 -5.37 24.66 -1.05
CA GLY A 67 -5.04 23.25 -1.32
C GLY A 67 -6.21 22.45 -1.88
N LEU A 68 -7.39 22.56 -1.28
CA LEU A 68 -8.61 21.86 -1.72
C LEU A 68 -9.03 22.31 -3.12
N GLU A 69 -9.05 23.63 -3.37
CA GLU A 69 -9.38 24.19 -4.68
C GLU A 69 -8.36 23.79 -5.75
N SER A 70 -7.07 23.82 -5.41
CA SER A 70 -5.96 23.40 -6.27
C SER A 70 -6.07 21.92 -6.65
N ALA A 71 -6.33 21.04 -5.68
CA ALA A 71 -6.56 19.62 -5.92
C ALA A 71 -7.78 19.40 -6.82
N ARG A 72 -8.90 20.08 -6.54
CA ARG A 72 -10.11 19.99 -7.37
C ARG A 72 -9.84 20.42 -8.81
N PHE A 73 -9.17 21.54 -9.01
CA PHE A 73 -8.83 22.05 -10.35
C PHE A 73 -7.89 21.08 -11.09
N TYR A 74 -6.89 20.54 -10.40
CA TYR A 74 -5.96 19.54 -10.93
C TYR A 74 -6.70 18.31 -11.47
N PHE A 75 -7.61 17.73 -10.68
CA PHE A 75 -8.36 16.55 -11.13
C PHE A 75 -9.34 16.88 -12.26
N LYS A 76 -10.03 18.02 -12.21
CA LYS A 76 -10.93 18.44 -13.29
C LYS A 76 -10.19 18.61 -14.63
N THR A 77 -9.01 19.25 -14.62
CA THR A 77 -8.21 19.49 -15.83
C THR A 77 -7.70 18.17 -16.43
N ARG A 78 -7.29 17.19 -15.61
CA ARG A 78 -6.82 15.89 -16.11
C ARG A 78 -7.93 14.97 -16.61
N VAL A 79 -9.12 15.02 -16.01
CA VAL A 79 -10.30 14.32 -16.53
C VAL A 79 -10.68 14.85 -17.93
N ALA A 80 -10.52 16.15 -18.17
CA ALA A 80 -10.79 16.75 -19.49
C ALA A 80 -9.69 16.47 -20.54
N ALA A 81 -8.42 16.40 -20.13
CA ALA A 81 -7.28 16.24 -21.05
C ALA A 81 -6.95 14.80 -21.43
N GLN A 82 -7.23 13.82 -20.55
CA GLN A 82 -6.97 12.41 -20.80
C GLN A 82 -8.26 11.62 -20.60
N GLY A 83 -8.95 11.28 -21.69
CA GLY A 83 -10.19 10.49 -21.71
C GLY A 83 -10.07 9.04 -21.19
N LYS A 84 -9.05 8.74 -20.36
CA LYS A 84 -8.82 7.46 -19.68
C LYS A 84 -8.27 7.70 -18.28
N GLY A 85 -9.16 7.67 -17.28
CA GLY A 85 -8.95 6.94 -16.02
C GLY A 85 -7.75 7.30 -15.15
N THR A 86 -7.39 8.58 -14.97
CA THR A 86 -6.59 8.92 -13.79
C THR A 86 -7.46 8.68 -12.56
N ARG A 87 -7.14 7.62 -11.78
CA ARG A 87 -7.71 7.38 -10.44
C ARG A 87 -7.66 8.71 -9.72
N GLY A 88 -8.79 9.26 -9.29
CA GLY A 88 -8.91 10.60 -8.68
C GLY A 88 -8.20 10.68 -7.33
N VAL A 89 -6.90 10.39 -7.29
CA VAL A 89 -6.03 10.28 -6.15
C VAL A 89 -4.65 10.78 -6.57
N TYR A 90 -4.08 11.68 -5.78
CA TYR A 90 -2.73 12.21 -5.94
C TYR A 90 -2.03 12.12 -4.59
N ILE A 91 -0.78 11.67 -4.58
CA ILE A 91 -0.01 11.49 -3.35
C ILE A 91 1.20 12.43 -3.39
N TYR A 92 1.22 13.38 -2.46
CA TYR A 92 2.35 14.24 -2.19
C TYR A 92 3.20 13.66 -1.05
N ARG A 93 4.53 13.70 -1.23
CA ARG A 93 5.52 13.29 -0.22
C ARG A 93 6.68 14.28 -0.24
N ALA A 94 6.93 14.93 0.89
CA ALA A 94 8.03 15.88 1.04
C ALA A 94 9.41 15.20 0.89
N GLY A 95 10.44 15.97 0.49
CA GLY A 95 11.81 15.47 0.35
C GLY A 95 12.14 14.73 -0.96
N ARG A 96 11.15 14.56 -1.86
CA ARG A 96 11.41 14.05 -3.22
C ARG A 96 11.95 15.17 -4.12
N PRO A 97 12.94 14.90 -4.99
CA PRO A 97 13.41 15.88 -5.96
C PRO A 97 12.24 16.34 -6.84
N LEU A 98 12.21 17.65 -7.06
CA LEU A 98 11.15 18.40 -7.70
C LEU A 98 11.15 18.16 -9.22
N GLU A 99 11.01 16.90 -9.67
CA GLU A 99 11.07 16.56 -11.11
C GLU A 99 9.75 16.82 -11.86
N ASP A 100 8.69 17.29 -11.19
CA ASP A 100 7.34 17.30 -11.78
C ASP A 100 6.43 18.44 -11.27
N VAL A 101 6.96 19.66 -11.07
CA VAL A 101 6.17 20.85 -10.62
C VAL A 101 4.95 21.06 -11.51
N GLU A 102 5.14 20.91 -12.82
CA GLU A 102 4.13 21.13 -13.86
C GLU A 102 2.96 20.13 -13.79
N SER A 103 3.16 19.01 -13.08
CA SER A 103 2.21 17.89 -12.97
C SER A 103 1.57 17.76 -11.58
N SER A 104 1.84 18.66 -10.65
CA SER A 104 1.34 18.58 -9.26
C SER A 104 0.25 19.63 -8.98
N PRO A 105 -0.73 19.34 -8.11
CA PRO A 105 -1.60 20.38 -7.58
C PRO A 105 -0.73 21.44 -6.85
N PRO A 106 -0.96 22.74 -7.08
CA PRO A 106 -0.26 23.78 -6.33
C PRO A 106 -0.57 23.71 -4.83
N CYS A 107 0.27 24.34 -4.01
CA CYS A 107 0.13 24.46 -2.55
C CYS A 107 0.24 23.14 -1.74
N MET A 108 0.53 21.99 -2.36
CA MET A 108 0.62 20.71 -1.62
C MET A 108 1.73 20.71 -0.57
N ALA A 109 2.84 21.42 -0.81
CA ALA A 109 3.91 21.57 0.17
C ALA A 109 3.46 22.36 1.41
N ASP A 110 2.76 23.49 1.21
CA ASP A 110 2.26 24.33 2.29
C ASP A 110 1.18 23.62 3.11
N VAL A 111 0.28 22.90 2.43
CA VAL A 111 -0.72 22.04 3.07
C VAL A 111 -0.05 20.94 3.89
N PHE A 112 0.96 20.26 3.34
CA PHE A 112 1.71 19.22 4.04
C PHE A 112 2.35 19.75 5.32
N GLN A 113 2.97 20.94 5.26
CA GLN A 113 3.55 21.58 6.45
C GLN A 113 2.47 21.98 7.46
N CYS A 114 1.38 22.62 7.01
CA CYS A 114 0.28 23.05 7.85
C CYS A 114 -0.36 21.88 8.62
N MET A 115 -0.79 20.83 7.90
CA MET A 115 -1.36 19.63 8.51
C MET A 115 -0.32 18.87 9.34
N GLY A 116 0.94 18.83 8.91
CA GLY A 116 2.03 18.23 9.68
C GLY A 116 2.25 18.88 11.05
N ARG A 117 2.18 20.22 11.14
CA ARG A 117 2.24 20.95 12.42
C ARG A 117 1.05 20.60 13.30
N ALA A 118 -0.16 20.59 12.75
CA ALA A 118 -1.36 20.21 13.49
C ALA A 118 -1.30 18.77 14.01
N ALA A 119 -0.76 17.83 13.21
CA ALA A 119 -0.62 16.43 13.59
C ALA A 119 0.37 16.25 14.74
N ARG A 120 1.51 16.95 14.71
CA ARG A 120 2.51 16.91 15.79
C ARG A 120 1.95 17.51 17.09
N ALA A 121 1.23 18.64 17.01
CA ALA A 121 0.57 19.24 18.17
C ALA A 121 -0.47 18.28 18.79
N ALA A 122 -1.30 17.65 17.96
CA ALA A 122 -2.27 16.64 18.39
C ALA A 122 -1.59 15.43 19.05
N LEU A 123 -0.48 14.95 18.49
CA LEU A 123 0.28 13.84 19.06
C LEU A 123 0.89 14.19 20.43
N CYS A 124 1.43 15.41 20.58
CA CYS A 124 1.89 15.92 21.88
C CYS A 124 0.75 16.02 22.90
N ALA A 125 -0.44 16.47 22.48
CA ALA A 125 -1.63 16.52 23.33
C ALA A 125 -2.05 15.11 23.80
N VAL A 126 -2.06 14.13 22.89
CA VAL A 126 -2.33 12.72 23.23
C VAL A 126 -1.30 12.20 24.25
N ALA A 127 -0.01 12.46 24.04
CA ALA A 127 1.05 12.07 24.97
C ALA A 127 0.82 12.66 26.37
N ARG A 128 0.47 13.95 26.45
CA ARG A 128 0.22 14.62 27.73
C ARG A 128 -1.00 14.09 28.47
N HIS A 129 -2.09 13.78 27.78
CA HIS A 129 -3.24 13.13 28.41
C HIS A 129 -2.89 11.73 28.95
N LEU A 130 -1.97 11.02 28.29
CA LEU A 130 -1.46 9.73 28.76
C LEU A 130 -0.40 9.88 29.88
N ARG A 131 -0.20 11.09 30.40
CA ARG A 131 0.80 11.42 31.44
C ARG A 131 2.24 11.14 31.00
N LEU A 132 2.50 11.21 29.71
CA LEU A 132 3.82 11.09 29.12
C LEU A 132 4.44 12.48 28.91
N ARG A 133 5.74 12.51 28.64
CA ARG A 133 6.38 13.71 28.11
C ARG A 133 5.82 14.05 26.73
N SER A 134 5.72 15.34 26.37
CA SER A 134 5.21 15.78 25.07
C SER A 134 6.01 15.22 23.88
N ASP A 135 7.30 14.97 24.08
CA ASP A 135 8.28 14.55 23.08
C ASP A 135 8.45 13.03 23.00
N VAL A 136 7.68 12.26 23.78
CA VAL A 136 7.85 10.80 23.89
C VAL A 136 7.81 10.09 22.54
N PHE A 137 7.01 10.59 21.59
CA PHE A 137 6.85 9.99 20.26
C PHE A 137 7.76 10.60 19.19
N ASN A 138 8.60 11.60 19.51
CA ASN A 138 9.42 12.29 18.51
C ASN A 138 10.41 11.35 17.82
N HIS A 139 10.93 10.35 18.53
CA HIS A 139 11.82 9.32 17.98
C HIS A 139 11.17 8.46 16.88
N LEU A 140 9.83 8.48 16.77
CA LEU A 140 9.11 7.80 15.71
C LEU A 140 8.91 8.67 14.48
N LEU A 141 9.08 9.99 14.57
CA LEU A 141 8.69 10.93 13.52
C LEU A 141 9.89 11.38 12.70
N ASP A 142 9.66 11.77 11.44
CA ASP A 142 10.71 12.41 10.63
C ASP A 142 11.24 13.68 11.30
N GLU A 143 12.53 13.95 11.11
CA GLU A 143 13.18 15.19 11.53
C GLU A 143 12.58 16.41 10.83
N THR A 144 12.56 17.54 11.51
CA THR A 144 12.07 18.82 10.97
C THR A 144 13.13 19.90 11.15
N PRO A 145 13.80 20.37 10.08
CA PRO A 145 13.59 20.02 8.67
C PRO A 145 14.08 18.61 8.30
N LEU A 146 13.55 18.07 7.20
CA LEU A 146 13.97 16.76 6.67
C LEU A 146 15.44 16.79 6.24
N PRO A 147 16.19 15.68 6.40
CA PRO A 147 17.53 15.56 5.85
C PRO A 147 17.53 15.71 4.32
N LEU A 148 18.66 16.18 3.78
CA LEU A 148 18.83 16.39 2.33
C LEU A 148 18.56 15.10 1.55
N ASN A 149 17.67 15.17 0.55
CA ASN A 149 17.26 14.07 -0.32
C ASN A 149 16.61 12.87 0.37
N GLU A 150 16.19 13.01 1.63
CA GLU A 150 15.41 11.98 2.31
C GLU A 150 13.91 12.28 2.21
N PRO A 151 13.12 11.36 1.62
CA PRO A 151 11.69 11.54 1.53
C PRO A 151 11.04 11.33 2.91
N SER A 152 10.03 12.14 3.23
CA SER A 152 9.23 11.97 4.44
C SER A 152 8.53 10.62 4.45
N SER A 153 8.46 9.99 5.62
CA SER A 153 7.67 8.80 5.87
C SER A 153 6.17 9.11 5.72
N SER A 154 5.77 10.29 6.18
CA SER A 154 4.40 10.82 6.11
C SER A 154 4.00 11.23 4.69
N ILE A 155 2.71 11.21 4.40
CA ILE A 155 2.16 11.53 3.07
C ILE A 155 0.93 12.43 3.17
N LEU A 156 0.72 13.24 2.14
CA LEU A 156 -0.52 13.96 1.91
C LEU A 156 -1.22 13.34 0.70
N VAL A 157 -2.46 12.92 0.86
CA VAL A 157 -3.28 12.31 -0.19
C VAL A 157 -4.39 13.27 -0.55
N ALA A 158 -4.44 13.69 -1.81
CA ALA A 158 -5.56 14.42 -2.38
C ALA A 158 -6.45 13.44 -3.14
N THR A 159 -7.75 13.46 -2.88
CA THR A 159 -8.73 12.57 -3.52
C THR A 159 -9.86 13.40 -4.11
N PHE A 160 -10.34 12.98 -5.27
CA PHE A 160 -11.52 13.52 -5.93
C PHE A 160 -12.44 12.38 -6.36
N SER A 161 -13.65 12.38 -5.82
CA SER A 161 -14.73 11.50 -6.27
C SER A 161 -15.75 12.31 -7.08
N PRO A 162 -15.91 12.04 -8.39
CA PRO A 162 -16.89 12.74 -9.20
C PRO A 162 -18.31 12.39 -8.76
N SER A 163 -19.23 13.36 -8.84
CA SER A 163 -20.66 13.11 -8.63
C SER A 163 -21.19 12.22 -9.76
N SER A 164 -21.82 11.09 -9.43
CA SER A 164 -22.50 10.23 -10.39
C SER A 164 -23.75 10.94 -10.93
N THR A 165 -23.61 11.68 -12.03
CA THR A 165 -24.76 12.05 -12.85
C THR A 165 -25.33 10.79 -13.48
N SER A 166 -26.54 10.41 -13.06
CA SER A 166 -27.36 9.40 -13.71
C SER A 166 -27.46 9.69 -15.21
N GLN A 167 -26.96 8.80 -16.06
CA GLN A 167 -27.41 8.76 -17.45
C GLN A 167 -28.69 7.92 -17.52
N ASN A 168 -29.81 8.62 -17.70
CA ASN A 168 -31.05 8.21 -18.37
C ASN A 168 -31.62 6.80 -18.14
N GLY A 169 -32.69 6.75 -17.34
CA GLY A 169 -34.03 6.42 -17.86
C GLY A 169 -34.37 4.96 -18.18
N ARG A 170 -34.71 4.17 -17.16
CA ARG A 170 -35.98 3.42 -16.97
C ARG A 170 -35.85 2.54 -15.73
N GLY A 171 -36.86 2.59 -14.87
CA GLY A 171 -36.76 2.13 -13.49
C GLY A 171 -36.72 0.61 -13.31
N SER A 172 -36.07 0.21 -12.23
CA SER A 172 -36.58 -0.77 -11.27
C SER A 172 -35.67 -0.75 -10.05
N SER A 173 -36.26 -0.70 -8.86
CA SER A 173 -35.59 -0.95 -7.59
C SER A 173 -34.72 -2.20 -7.66
N GLU A 174 -33.42 -2.06 -7.44
CA GLU A 174 -32.63 -2.99 -6.63
C GLU A 174 -31.28 -2.35 -6.31
N GLY A 175 -31.05 -2.13 -5.02
CA GLY A 175 -29.86 -1.46 -4.50
C GLY A 175 -28.60 -2.27 -4.76
N VAL A 176 -27.79 -1.81 -5.70
CA VAL A 176 -26.39 -2.23 -5.81
C VAL A 176 -25.64 -1.61 -4.63
N LYS A 177 -25.56 -2.35 -3.51
CA LYS A 177 -24.63 -2.04 -2.42
C LYS A 177 -23.21 -2.19 -2.95
N LEU A 178 -22.57 -1.06 -3.27
CA LEU A 178 -21.13 -1.01 -3.46
C LEU A 178 -20.48 -1.41 -2.13
N PRO A 179 -19.45 -2.29 -2.11
CA PRO A 179 -18.83 -2.73 -0.87
C PRO A 179 -18.26 -1.51 -0.13
N THR A 180 -18.89 -1.13 0.99
CA THR A 180 -18.29 -0.20 1.95
C THR A 180 -17.07 -0.89 2.55
N THR A 181 -15.90 -0.67 1.95
CA THR A 181 -14.62 -1.06 2.54
C THR A 181 -14.42 -0.18 3.77
N ASN A 182 -14.49 -0.79 4.95
CA ASN A 182 -14.14 -0.13 6.19
C ASN A 182 -12.63 0.13 6.17
N GLU A 183 -12.22 1.39 6.23
CA GLU A 183 -10.82 1.78 6.24
C GLU A 183 -10.36 2.01 7.68
N VAL A 184 -9.18 1.49 8.01
CA VAL A 184 -8.49 1.76 9.28
C VAL A 184 -7.13 2.35 8.95
N GLU A 185 -6.83 3.50 9.52
CA GLU A 185 -5.58 4.21 9.26
C GLU A 185 -4.38 3.43 9.80
N LYS A 186 -3.35 3.21 8.97
CA LYS A 186 -2.15 2.44 9.37
C LYS A 186 -1.18 3.23 10.25
N GLY A 187 -1.14 4.55 10.08
CA GLY A 187 -0.16 5.45 10.71
C GLY A 187 -0.40 5.73 12.19
N LEU A 188 0.19 6.82 12.68
CA LEU A 188 -0.03 7.32 14.03
C LEU A 188 -1.35 8.11 14.09
N LEU A 189 -1.48 9.13 13.24
CA LEU A 189 -2.64 10.01 13.18
C LEU A 189 -2.96 10.32 11.71
N THR A 190 -4.24 10.54 11.43
CA THR A 190 -4.70 11.03 10.13
C THR A 190 -5.56 12.27 10.31
N LEU A 191 -5.24 13.31 9.56
CA LEU A 191 -5.99 14.56 9.51
C LEU A 191 -6.69 14.67 8.16
N ILE A 192 -8.00 14.92 8.16
CA ILE A 192 -8.81 14.97 6.95
C ILE A 192 -9.51 16.33 6.86
N SER A 193 -9.42 16.94 5.69
CA SER A 193 -10.21 18.11 5.30
C SER A 193 -10.95 17.81 4.01
N SER A 194 -12.23 18.15 3.94
CA SER A 194 -13.08 17.87 2.79
C SER A 194 -13.93 19.08 2.46
N ASP A 195 -14.25 19.25 1.18
CA ASP A 195 -15.14 20.31 0.70
C ASP A 195 -16.62 20.03 0.99
N THR A 196 -16.98 18.76 1.14
CA THR A 196 -18.33 18.25 1.30
C THR A 196 -18.32 17.10 2.29
N SER A 197 -19.37 17.03 3.11
CA SER A 197 -19.57 15.95 4.07
C SER A 197 -19.84 14.63 3.35
N GLY A 198 -19.35 13.54 3.93
CA GLY A 198 -19.46 12.20 3.37
C GLY A 198 -18.56 11.18 4.06
N LEU A 199 -18.05 11.45 5.25
CA LEU A 199 -17.16 10.56 5.99
C LEU A 199 -17.85 10.09 7.27
N GLN A 200 -18.08 8.79 7.35
CA GLN A 200 -18.58 8.17 8.57
C GLN A 200 -17.43 7.60 9.39
N VAL A 201 -17.52 7.76 10.70
CA VAL A 201 -16.60 7.16 11.67
C VAL A 201 -17.42 6.25 12.59
N CYS A 202 -16.80 5.13 12.98
CA CYS A 202 -17.38 4.20 13.94
C CYS A 202 -16.98 4.62 15.36
N ASP A 203 -17.95 4.90 16.23
CA ASP A 203 -17.72 5.17 17.64
C ASP A 203 -17.28 3.88 18.39
N PRO A 204 -16.76 3.99 19.63
CA PRO A 204 -16.39 2.82 20.44
C PRO A 204 -17.54 1.85 20.73
N ASN A 205 -18.79 2.30 20.60
CA ASN A 205 -20.00 1.48 20.75
C ASN A 205 -20.42 0.81 19.42
N SER A 206 -19.54 0.82 18.42
CA SER A 206 -19.77 0.26 17.08
C SER A 206 -20.89 0.95 16.28
N ARG A 207 -21.18 2.22 16.58
CA ARG A 207 -22.19 3.02 15.87
C ARG A 207 -21.52 3.93 14.85
N TRP A 208 -22.01 3.88 13.63
CA TRP A 208 -21.59 4.76 12.56
C TRP A 208 -22.30 6.12 12.65
N TYR A 209 -21.52 7.20 12.60
CA TYR A 209 -22.05 8.57 12.56
C TYR A 209 -21.28 9.40 11.52
N LEU A 210 -21.92 10.43 10.97
CA LEU A 210 -21.31 11.34 10.00
C LEU A 210 -20.38 12.31 10.75
N ALA A 211 -19.06 12.10 10.60
CA ALA A 211 -18.04 12.80 11.39
C ALA A 211 -17.60 14.13 10.76
N ASP A 212 -17.73 14.27 9.44
CA ASP A 212 -17.41 15.51 8.73
C ASP A 212 -18.64 16.42 8.51
N ASN A 213 -19.71 16.21 9.28
CA ASN A 213 -20.89 17.07 9.25
C ASN A 213 -20.59 18.41 9.92
N GLY A 214 -20.81 19.52 9.21
CA GLY A 214 -20.63 20.87 9.76
C GLY A 214 -19.17 21.29 9.98
N LEU A 215 -18.21 20.64 9.29
CA LEU A 215 -16.84 21.14 9.24
C LEU A 215 -16.79 22.45 8.44
N ALA A 216 -16.26 23.49 9.07
CA ALA A 216 -16.01 24.78 8.43
C ALA A 216 -14.70 24.76 7.63
N SER A 217 -14.52 25.77 6.79
CA SER A 217 -13.23 26.02 6.13
C SER A 217 -12.14 26.29 7.17
N GLY A 218 -11.18 25.38 7.29
CA GLY A 218 -10.12 25.45 8.32
C GLY A 218 -10.26 24.42 9.43
N ASP A 219 -11.30 23.58 9.40
CA ASP A 219 -11.40 22.44 10.30
C ASP A 219 -10.67 21.22 9.75
N LEU A 220 -10.06 20.48 10.67
CA LEU A 220 -9.43 19.19 10.42
C LEU A 220 -10.10 18.12 11.28
N LEU A 221 -10.60 17.07 10.64
CA LEU A 221 -11.01 15.86 11.34
C LEU A 221 -9.77 15.05 11.71
N LEU A 222 -9.57 14.79 13.00
CA LEU A 222 -8.49 13.98 13.54
C LEU A 222 -8.98 12.55 13.80
N LEU A 223 -8.25 11.58 13.24
CA LEU A 223 -8.42 10.15 13.46
C LEU A 223 -7.13 9.51 13.99
N THR A 224 -7.27 8.49 14.83
CA THR A 224 -6.16 7.69 15.37
C THR A 224 -5.88 6.47 14.48
N GLY A 225 -4.61 6.14 14.26
CA GLY A 225 -4.21 4.99 13.45
C GLY A 225 -3.68 3.80 14.25
N LYS A 226 -3.47 2.67 13.57
CA LYS A 226 -3.01 1.39 14.14
C LYS A 226 -1.63 1.51 14.80
N ALA A 227 -0.70 2.25 14.21
CA ALA A 227 0.62 2.43 14.83
C ALA A 227 0.52 3.18 16.18
N LEU A 228 -0.37 4.18 16.29
CA LEU A 228 -0.60 4.88 17.56
C LEU A 228 -1.29 3.95 18.58
N SER A 229 -2.26 3.16 18.14
CA SER A 229 -2.87 2.13 18.98
C SER A 229 -1.84 1.14 19.51
N HIS A 230 -0.85 0.76 18.69
CA HIS A 230 0.21 -0.13 19.11
C HIS A 230 1.13 0.50 20.16
N VAL A 231 1.68 1.69 19.91
CA VAL A 231 2.62 2.35 20.85
C VAL A 231 1.96 2.83 22.14
N THR A 232 0.63 2.97 22.14
CA THR A 232 -0.15 3.30 23.34
C THR A 232 -0.71 2.05 24.04
N GLY A 233 -0.36 0.84 23.57
CA GLY A 233 -0.84 -0.42 24.14
C GLY A 233 -2.36 -0.57 24.13
N GLY A 234 -3.03 -0.01 23.13
CA GLY A 234 -4.49 -0.03 22.97
C GLY A 234 -5.25 1.06 23.74
N LEU A 235 -4.57 1.92 24.50
CA LEU A 235 -5.22 3.05 25.19
C LEU A 235 -5.85 4.06 24.21
N ARG A 236 -5.32 4.12 22.98
CA ARG A 236 -5.89 4.89 21.86
C ARG A 236 -6.23 3.97 20.70
N PRO A 237 -7.44 3.39 20.64
CA PRO A 237 -7.81 2.49 19.57
C PRO A 237 -7.75 3.19 18.21
N ALA A 238 -7.44 2.44 17.16
CA ALA A 238 -7.47 2.96 15.80
C ALA A 238 -8.92 3.22 15.35
N ALA A 239 -9.16 4.39 14.78
CA ALA A 239 -10.46 4.76 14.27
C ALA A 239 -10.76 4.00 12.97
N THR A 240 -11.96 3.44 12.87
CA THR A 240 -12.49 2.89 11.62
C THR A 240 -13.40 3.92 10.98
N HIS A 241 -13.18 4.18 9.70
CA HIS A 241 -13.97 5.15 8.93
C HIS A 241 -14.36 4.58 7.57
N ARG A 242 -15.36 5.18 6.93
CA ARG A 242 -15.76 4.83 5.57
C ARG A 242 -16.34 6.04 4.83
N PRO A 243 -16.06 6.20 3.53
CA PRO A 243 -16.77 7.16 2.72
C PRO A 243 -18.24 6.74 2.55
N THR A 244 -19.15 7.71 2.55
CA THR A 244 -20.57 7.53 2.26
C THR A 244 -20.86 8.13 0.89
N TYR A 245 -21.44 7.33 0.01
CA TYR A 245 -21.72 7.72 -1.37
C TYR A 245 -23.18 8.13 -1.62
N ASP A 246 -24.06 8.00 -0.62
CA ASP A 246 -25.52 8.10 -0.82
C ASP A 246 -26.12 9.47 -0.47
N TYR A 247 -25.31 10.44 -0.02
CA TYR A 247 -25.81 11.77 0.41
C TYR A 247 -25.73 12.87 -0.67
N TYR A 248 -25.33 12.56 -1.90
CA TYR A 248 -25.11 13.54 -2.97
C TYR A 248 -26.39 14.15 -3.58
N LEU A 249 -27.55 14.06 -2.91
CA LEU A 249 -28.83 14.52 -3.43
C LEU A 249 -29.09 16.04 -3.28
N GLY A 250 -28.04 16.83 -3.05
CA GLY A 250 -28.13 18.29 -2.89
C GLY A 250 -27.27 19.03 -3.90
N ASN A 251 -27.90 19.51 -4.99
CA ASN A 251 -27.52 20.58 -5.95
C ASN A 251 -26.06 20.83 -6.42
N THR A 252 -25.05 20.10 -5.96
CA THR A 252 -23.67 20.33 -6.39
C THR A 252 -23.25 19.28 -7.39
N THR A 253 -23.30 19.64 -8.67
CA THR A 253 -22.72 18.91 -9.82
C THR A 253 -21.19 18.76 -9.76
N MET A 254 -20.57 18.94 -8.58
CA MET A 254 -19.16 19.32 -8.47
C MET A 254 -18.22 18.20 -7.95
N GLY A 255 -18.74 17.04 -7.53
CA GLY A 255 -17.93 15.99 -6.89
C GLY A 255 -17.37 16.39 -5.52
N ARG A 256 -16.76 15.45 -4.80
CA ARG A 256 -16.15 15.63 -3.47
C ARG A 256 -14.63 15.59 -3.58
N THR A 257 -13.97 16.64 -3.11
CA THR A 257 -12.51 16.74 -2.98
C THR A 257 -12.14 16.68 -1.51
N SER A 258 -11.17 15.81 -1.18
CA SER A 258 -10.64 15.68 0.18
C SER A 258 -9.11 15.66 0.19
N LEU A 259 -8.53 16.21 1.25
CA LEU A 259 -7.12 16.14 1.59
C LEU A 259 -6.96 15.35 2.88
N ALA A 260 -6.11 14.32 2.85
CA ALA A 260 -5.81 13.48 4.01
C ALA A 260 -4.30 13.46 4.26
N PHE A 261 -3.86 14.04 5.38
CA PHE A 261 -2.48 13.95 5.85
C PHE A 261 -2.35 12.75 6.79
N ARG A 262 -1.46 11.81 6.45
CA ARG A 262 -1.18 10.61 7.25
C ARG A 262 0.18 10.76 7.91
N LEU A 263 0.18 10.95 9.23
CA LEU A 263 1.39 10.98 10.04
C LEU A 263 1.89 9.54 10.22
N MET A 264 2.97 9.20 9.53
CA MET A 264 3.56 7.86 9.56
C MET A 264 4.80 7.85 10.45
N PRO A 265 5.03 6.76 11.21
CA PRO A 265 6.31 6.58 11.87
C PRO A 265 7.41 6.25 10.85
N GLN A 266 8.66 6.56 11.18
CA GLN A 266 9.83 6.24 10.37
C GLN A 266 9.96 4.71 10.20
N SER A 267 10.29 4.24 9.00
CA SER A 267 10.39 2.79 8.72
C SER A 267 11.47 2.07 9.53
N SER A 268 12.51 2.80 9.96
CA SER A 268 13.61 2.31 10.79
C SER A 268 13.29 2.31 12.30
N ALA A 269 12.19 2.95 12.72
CA ALA A 269 11.82 3.04 14.13
C ALA A 269 11.21 1.74 14.66
N ILE A 270 11.15 1.63 15.99
CA ILE A 270 10.56 0.49 16.71
C ILE A 270 9.35 1.00 17.48
N LEU A 271 8.21 0.34 17.30
CA LEU A 271 7.00 0.60 18.06
C LEU A 271 7.07 -0.15 19.39
N ASP A 272 7.34 0.56 20.48
CA ASP A 272 7.50 0.01 21.82
C ASP A 272 6.57 0.69 22.83
N CYS A 273 6.00 -0.11 23.74
CA CYS A 273 5.14 0.34 24.85
C CYS A 273 5.93 0.69 26.13
N SER A 274 7.25 0.54 26.17
CA SER A 274 8.07 0.87 27.34
C SER A 274 7.75 2.24 27.98
N PRO A 275 7.55 3.34 27.22
CA PRO A 275 7.19 4.63 27.81
C PRO A 275 5.82 4.63 28.50
N ILE A 276 4.87 3.84 27.98
CA ILE A 276 3.52 3.70 28.53
C ILE A 276 3.55 2.91 29.83
N ILE A 277 4.31 1.82 29.85
CA ILE A 277 4.53 0.98 31.04
C ILE A 277 5.23 1.80 32.13
N ALA A 278 6.25 2.58 31.76
CA ALA A 278 6.98 3.46 32.70
C ALA A 278 6.09 4.55 33.31
N ALA A 279 5.05 4.99 32.60
CA ALA A 279 4.03 5.91 33.12
C ALA A 279 2.98 5.23 34.02
N GLY A 280 3.09 3.93 34.25
CA GLY A 280 2.24 3.16 35.17
C GLY A 280 0.96 2.60 34.53
N HIS A 281 0.84 2.62 33.21
CA HIS A 281 -0.31 2.02 32.53
C HIS A 281 -0.13 0.50 32.37
N ALA A 282 -1.20 -0.26 32.58
CA ALA A 282 -1.22 -1.70 32.35
C ALA A 282 -1.43 -1.99 30.86
N ILE A 283 -0.47 -2.68 30.24
CA ILE A 283 -0.51 -3.02 28.81
C ILE A 283 -0.66 -4.54 28.62
N PRO A 284 -1.57 -5.01 27.75
CA PRO A 284 -1.69 -6.42 27.43
C PRO A 284 -0.40 -7.02 26.86
N GLN A 285 -0.12 -8.29 27.18
CA GLN A 285 1.08 -9.00 26.69
C GLN A 285 1.14 -9.14 25.17
N SER A 286 0.04 -8.90 24.45
CA SER A 286 -0.03 -8.92 22.99
C SER A 286 0.76 -7.78 22.32
N TYR A 287 1.05 -6.69 23.05
CA TYR A 287 1.80 -5.56 22.51
C TYR A 287 3.29 -5.76 22.79
N THR A 288 3.98 -6.35 21.82
CA THR A 288 5.44 -6.57 21.87
C THR A 288 6.17 -5.56 20.98
N PRO A 289 7.42 -5.18 21.31
CA PRO A 289 8.22 -4.32 20.44
C PRO A 289 8.31 -4.89 19.01
N ILE A 290 7.97 -4.07 18.02
CA ILE A 290 7.98 -4.46 16.60
C ILE A 290 8.58 -3.34 15.75
N SER A 291 9.39 -3.69 14.74
CA SER A 291 9.88 -2.69 13.79
C SER A 291 8.73 -2.12 12.95
N VAL A 292 8.77 -0.83 12.63
CA VAL A 292 7.73 -0.20 11.81
C VAL A 292 7.62 -0.85 10.44
N SER A 293 8.73 -1.23 9.82
CA SER A 293 8.71 -1.95 8.53
C SER A 293 7.93 -3.25 8.63
N GLN A 294 8.23 -4.09 9.62
CA GLN A 294 7.51 -5.35 9.81
C GLN A 294 6.03 -5.12 10.14
N PHE A 295 5.74 -4.15 11.01
CA PHE A 295 4.36 -3.82 11.37
C PHE A 295 3.53 -3.40 10.15
N LEU A 296 4.07 -2.55 9.27
CA LEU A 296 3.36 -2.11 8.06
C LEU A 296 3.21 -3.24 7.03
N ASP A 297 4.19 -4.14 6.94
CA ASP A 297 4.12 -5.32 6.08
C ASP A 297 3.04 -6.29 6.57
N ASP A 298 2.98 -6.56 7.87
CA ASP A 298 1.96 -7.41 8.50
C ASP A 298 0.55 -6.84 8.28
N LEU A 299 0.36 -5.54 8.49
CA LEU A 299 -0.91 -4.86 8.22
C LEU A 299 -1.34 -4.94 6.75
N SER A 300 -0.38 -4.93 5.83
CA SER A 300 -0.67 -5.03 4.40
C SER A 300 -1.05 -6.46 4.03
N ALA A 301 -0.41 -7.47 4.63
CA ALA A 301 -0.80 -8.88 4.48
C ALA A 301 -2.20 -9.18 5.06
N GLU A 302 -2.57 -8.56 6.19
CA GLU A 302 -3.92 -8.67 6.77
C GLU A 302 -5.01 -8.13 5.85
N GLU A 303 -4.75 -6.99 5.19
CA GLU A 303 -5.68 -6.38 4.22
C GLU A 303 -5.85 -7.24 2.96
N ASP A 304 -4.77 -7.84 2.46
CA ASP A 304 -4.83 -8.77 1.32
C ASP A 304 -5.66 -10.01 1.67
N VAL A 305 -5.53 -10.53 2.90
CA VAL A 305 -6.37 -11.64 3.40
C VAL A 305 -7.83 -11.21 3.56
N PHE A 306 -8.11 -9.99 4.02
CA PHE A 306 -9.48 -9.50 4.19
C PHE A 306 -10.18 -9.26 2.84
N CYS A 307 -9.48 -8.71 1.84
CA CYS A 307 -9.98 -8.61 0.47
C CYS A 307 -10.36 -10.00 -0.08
N ASN A 308 -9.48 -10.99 0.12
CA ASN A 308 -9.76 -12.37 -0.26
C ASN A 308 -10.90 -12.98 0.57
N ARG A 309 -11.12 -12.58 1.83
CA ARG A 309 -12.17 -13.11 2.71
C ARG A 309 -13.54 -12.49 2.43
N THR A 310 -13.61 -11.23 2.03
CA THR A 310 -14.87 -10.58 1.62
C THR A 310 -15.37 -11.08 0.27
N ASP A 311 -14.47 -11.45 -0.65
CA ASP A 311 -14.83 -12.19 -1.86
C ASP A 311 -15.35 -13.61 -1.52
N ASN A 312 -14.87 -14.20 -0.41
CA ASN A 312 -15.36 -15.49 0.10
C ASN A 312 -16.61 -15.40 1.00
N ALA A 313 -17.03 -14.22 1.46
CA ALA A 313 -18.15 -14.06 2.41
C ALA A 313 -19.52 -13.97 1.73
N TYR A 314 -19.57 -13.82 0.41
CA TYR A 314 -20.77 -14.06 -0.40
C TYR A 314 -20.95 -15.54 -0.78
N VAL A 315 -20.04 -16.43 -0.37
CA VAL A 315 -20.02 -17.85 -0.73
C VAL A 315 -20.47 -18.74 0.43
N VAL A 316 -21.50 -18.31 1.17
CA VAL A 316 -22.22 -19.19 2.10
C VAL A 316 -23.72 -19.15 1.79
N GLN A 317 -24.05 -19.34 0.51
CA GLN A 317 -25.24 -20.07 0.12
C GLN A 317 -24.99 -20.66 -1.28
N ASP A 318 -25.01 -21.99 -1.35
CA ASP A 318 -24.89 -22.85 -2.53
C ASP A 318 -23.50 -23.09 -3.16
N ASN A 319 -22.98 -24.26 -2.81
CA ASN A 319 -21.85 -24.98 -3.40
C ASN A 319 -22.10 -25.41 -4.85
N LEU A 320 -22.09 -24.49 -5.81
CA LEU A 320 -21.91 -24.77 -7.24
C LEU A 320 -21.49 -23.47 -7.94
N ASN A 321 -20.20 -23.08 -7.90
CA ASN A 321 -19.51 -22.28 -8.95
C ASN A 321 -18.11 -21.87 -8.46
N LYS A 322 -17.05 -22.46 -9.02
CA LYS A 322 -15.72 -21.84 -9.04
C LYS A 322 -15.83 -20.58 -9.89
N GLU A 323 -15.49 -19.40 -9.37
CA GLU A 323 -15.38 -18.19 -10.19
C GLU A 323 -14.51 -18.47 -11.41
N GLN A 324 -15.14 -18.46 -12.57
CA GLN A 324 -14.45 -18.72 -13.83
C GLN A 324 -13.58 -17.51 -14.12
N SER A 325 -12.26 -17.73 -14.30
CA SER A 325 -11.33 -16.66 -14.66
C SER A 325 -11.86 -15.85 -15.86
N LEU A 326 -11.56 -14.55 -15.94
CA LEU A 326 -11.97 -13.71 -17.08
C LEU A 326 -11.58 -14.33 -18.43
N ARG A 327 -10.44 -15.03 -18.46
CA ARG A 327 -10.00 -15.82 -19.63
C ARG A 327 -10.94 -16.98 -19.95
N ALA A 328 -11.42 -17.71 -18.95
CA ALA A 328 -12.39 -18.79 -19.14
C ALA A 328 -13.77 -18.27 -19.59
N VAL A 329 -14.20 -17.09 -19.11
CA VAL A 329 -15.47 -16.47 -19.50
C VAL A 329 -15.45 -15.98 -20.96
N LEU A 330 -14.30 -15.50 -21.43
CA LEU A 330 -14.14 -14.96 -22.80
C LEU A 330 -13.64 -15.98 -23.82
N SER A 331 -13.42 -17.23 -23.39
CA SER A 331 -12.99 -18.34 -24.24
C SER A 331 -14.12 -19.31 -24.49
N ASP A 332 -14.13 -19.90 -25.67
CA ASP A 332 -15.02 -21.02 -25.99
C ASP A 332 -14.68 -22.23 -25.10
N PRO A 333 -15.64 -22.77 -24.33
CA PRO A 333 -15.41 -23.91 -23.43
C PRO A 333 -14.92 -25.19 -24.13
N LEU A 334 -15.16 -25.36 -25.44
CA LEU A 334 -14.69 -26.54 -26.18
C LEU A 334 -13.27 -26.39 -26.72
N SER A 335 -12.96 -25.25 -27.33
CA SER A 335 -11.64 -25.01 -27.95
C SER A 335 -10.63 -24.34 -27.03
N GLY A 336 -11.09 -23.68 -25.96
CA GLY A 336 -10.28 -22.80 -25.12
C GLY A 336 -9.85 -21.50 -25.81
N THR A 337 -10.21 -21.28 -27.08
CA THR A 337 -9.85 -20.07 -27.82
C THR A 337 -10.74 -18.91 -27.46
N PHE A 338 -10.19 -17.70 -27.42
CA PHE A 338 -10.95 -16.47 -27.22
C PHE A 338 -12.03 -16.32 -28.30
N MET A 339 -13.25 -15.94 -27.89
CA MET A 339 -14.43 -15.85 -28.77
C MET A 339 -14.40 -14.59 -29.66
N GLU A 340 -13.34 -14.39 -30.44
CA GLU A 340 -13.17 -13.29 -31.40
C GLU A 340 -14.17 -13.37 -32.57
N ASP A 341 -14.85 -14.49 -32.73
CA ASP A 341 -15.90 -14.78 -33.71
C ASP A 341 -17.31 -14.83 -33.09
N ALA A 342 -17.48 -14.39 -31.83
CA ALA A 342 -18.76 -14.49 -31.11
C ALA A 342 -19.96 -14.00 -31.92
N THR A 343 -21.02 -14.80 -32.01
CA THR A 343 -22.30 -14.45 -32.63
C THR A 343 -23.47 -14.79 -31.71
N PHE A 344 -24.50 -13.96 -31.75
CA PHE A 344 -25.80 -14.24 -31.18
C PHE A 344 -26.56 -15.22 -32.07
N VAL A 345 -27.21 -16.19 -31.43
CA VAL A 345 -28.23 -17.03 -32.04
C VAL A 345 -29.62 -16.47 -31.75
N SER A 346 -30.66 -16.96 -32.44
CA SER A 346 -32.05 -16.49 -32.32
C SER A 346 -32.58 -16.40 -30.89
N CYS A 347 -32.11 -17.25 -29.97
CA CYS A 347 -32.51 -17.22 -28.55
C CYS A 347 -31.75 -16.19 -27.70
N GLY A 348 -30.85 -15.38 -28.28
CA GLY A 348 -30.11 -14.32 -27.60
C GLY A 348 -28.80 -14.77 -26.92
N HIS A 349 -28.47 -16.06 -26.92
CA HIS A 349 -27.18 -16.55 -26.41
C HIS A 349 -26.05 -16.32 -27.40
N SER A 350 -24.84 -16.09 -26.89
CA SER A 350 -23.63 -15.89 -27.72
C SER A 350 -22.72 -17.11 -27.70
N PHE A 351 -22.26 -17.52 -28.88
CA PHE A 351 -21.29 -18.60 -29.05
C PHE A 351 -20.15 -18.15 -29.96
N GLY A 352 -18.95 -18.66 -29.71
CA GLY A 352 -17.75 -18.48 -30.52
C GLY A 352 -16.98 -19.79 -30.62
N GLY A 353 -16.00 -19.86 -31.51
CA GLY A 353 -15.15 -21.03 -31.70
C GLY A 353 -15.92 -22.30 -32.06
N LEU A 354 -15.52 -23.43 -31.46
CA LEU A 354 -16.11 -24.74 -31.75
C LEU A 354 -17.53 -24.88 -31.20
N MET A 355 -17.88 -24.17 -30.12
CA MET A 355 -19.26 -24.14 -29.64
C MET A 355 -20.21 -23.49 -30.64
N LEU A 356 -19.79 -22.41 -31.30
CA LEU A 356 -20.61 -21.80 -32.35
C LEU A 356 -20.85 -22.78 -33.51
N ARG A 357 -19.80 -23.46 -33.96
CA ARG A 357 -19.91 -24.47 -35.03
C ARG A 357 -20.87 -25.60 -34.64
N ARG A 358 -20.76 -26.12 -33.42
CA ARG A 358 -21.65 -27.17 -32.90
C ARG A 358 -23.11 -26.72 -32.85
N VAL A 359 -23.35 -25.49 -32.41
CA VAL A 359 -24.70 -24.91 -32.29
C VAL A 359 -25.33 -24.70 -33.67
N VAL A 360 -24.55 -24.32 -34.68
CA VAL A 360 -25.01 -24.21 -36.07
C VAL A 360 -25.26 -25.58 -36.71
N GLU A 361 -24.38 -26.56 -36.50
CA GLU A 361 -24.53 -27.92 -37.05
C GLU A 361 -25.73 -28.67 -36.46
N THR A 362 -26.05 -28.43 -35.19
CA THR A 362 -27.18 -29.09 -34.50
C THR A 362 -28.48 -28.31 -34.58
N SER A 363 -28.47 -27.08 -35.10
CA SER A 363 -29.59 -26.13 -35.14
C SER A 363 -30.28 -25.94 -33.77
N ARG A 364 -29.54 -26.11 -32.67
CA ARG A 364 -30.06 -26.03 -31.29
C ARG A 364 -29.07 -25.35 -30.36
N CYS A 365 -29.59 -24.49 -29.48
CA CYS A 365 -28.79 -23.79 -28.48
C CYS A 365 -28.31 -24.76 -27.39
N THR A 366 -27.01 -24.80 -27.10
CA THR A 366 -26.46 -25.69 -26.06
C THR A 366 -26.76 -25.23 -24.63
N LEU A 367 -27.22 -23.98 -24.44
CA LEU A 367 -27.53 -23.42 -23.12
C LEU A 367 -29.02 -23.55 -22.76
N CYS A 368 -29.93 -23.20 -23.67
CA CYS A 368 -31.37 -23.23 -23.42
C CYS A 368 -32.14 -24.24 -24.29
N ASN A 369 -31.45 -24.97 -25.16
CA ASN A 369 -32.02 -25.99 -26.05
C ASN A 369 -33.10 -25.48 -27.04
N ALA A 370 -33.18 -24.16 -27.25
CA ALA A 370 -34.05 -23.56 -28.27
C ALA A 370 -33.55 -23.85 -29.69
N GLU A 371 -34.47 -23.96 -30.64
CA GLU A 371 -34.15 -24.13 -32.07
C GLU A 371 -33.57 -22.84 -32.67
N ILE A 372 -32.57 -22.99 -33.52
CA ILE A 372 -31.83 -21.86 -34.09
C ILE A 372 -32.00 -21.87 -35.60
N GLU A 373 -32.35 -20.71 -36.13
CA GLU A 373 -32.35 -20.45 -37.56
C GLU A 373 -30.94 -20.03 -38.01
N PRO A 374 -30.21 -20.85 -38.79
CA PRO A 374 -28.81 -20.60 -39.13
C PRO A 374 -28.58 -19.35 -39.99
N GLY A 375 -29.64 -18.81 -40.61
CA GLY A 375 -29.59 -17.54 -41.36
C GLY A 375 -29.68 -16.27 -40.50
N SER A 376 -29.92 -16.39 -39.19
CA SER A 376 -30.20 -15.27 -38.27
C SER A 376 -29.03 -14.91 -37.33
N LEU A 377 -27.80 -15.34 -37.66
CA LEU A 377 -26.63 -15.11 -36.79
C LEU A 377 -26.20 -13.64 -36.81
N ILE A 378 -26.29 -12.97 -35.65
CA ILE A 378 -25.90 -11.56 -35.49
C ILE A 378 -24.54 -11.50 -34.80
N PRO A 379 -23.54 -10.78 -35.32
CA PRO A 379 -22.23 -10.69 -34.68
C PRO A 379 -22.31 -9.95 -33.33
N ASN A 380 -21.71 -10.53 -32.29
CA ASN A 380 -21.57 -9.89 -30.98
C ASN A 380 -20.29 -9.06 -30.93
N LEU A 381 -20.35 -7.84 -31.47
CA LEU A 381 -19.18 -6.94 -31.57
C LEU A 381 -18.55 -6.62 -30.20
N VAL A 382 -19.35 -6.57 -29.14
CA VAL A 382 -18.87 -6.28 -27.77
C VAL A 382 -18.02 -7.43 -27.25
N LEU A 383 -18.53 -8.67 -27.34
CA LEU A 383 -17.81 -9.84 -26.85
C LEU A 383 -16.55 -10.11 -27.68
N ARG A 384 -16.61 -9.90 -29.00
CA ARG A 384 -15.43 -9.99 -29.88
C ARG A 384 -14.36 -8.97 -29.51
N ALA A 385 -14.75 -7.71 -29.26
CA ALA A 385 -13.81 -6.66 -28.85
C ALA A 385 -13.19 -6.95 -27.48
N ALA A 386 -13.97 -7.46 -26.53
CA ALA A 386 -13.49 -7.86 -25.20
C ALA A 386 -12.49 -9.03 -25.29
N ALA A 387 -12.84 -10.07 -26.06
CA ALA A 387 -12.00 -11.23 -26.31
C ALA A 387 -10.66 -10.83 -26.99
N ALA A 388 -10.71 -9.98 -28.00
CA ALA A 388 -9.53 -9.47 -28.71
C ALA A 388 -8.61 -8.62 -27.81
N ALA A 389 -9.19 -7.77 -26.95
CA ALA A 389 -8.43 -6.93 -26.03
C ALA A 389 -7.67 -7.77 -24.99
N VAL A 390 -8.32 -8.77 -24.40
CA VAL A 390 -7.69 -9.67 -23.42
C VAL A 390 -6.62 -10.54 -24.09
N LYS A 391 -6.88 -11.05 -25.28
CA LYS A 391 -5.88 -11.78 -26.09
C LYS A 391 -4.65 -10.93 -26.37
N TYR A 392 -4.84 -9.67 -26.79
CA TYR A 392 -3.74 -8.75 -27.07
C TYR A 392 -2.89 -8.45 -25.82
N GLU A 393 -3.53 -8.29 -24.66
CA GLU A 393 -2.80 -8.14 -23.39
C GLU A 393 -2.01 -9.40 -23.02
N ASP A 394 -2.61 -10.57 -23.16
CA ASP A 394 -1.95 -11.85 -22.86
C ASP A 394 -0.76 -12.09 -23.80
N ASP A 395 -0.93 -11.82 -25.10
CA ASP A 395 0.15 -11.91 -26.08
C ASP A 395 1.27 -10.91 -25.75
N LYS A 396 0.93 -9.66 -25.42
CA LYS A 396 1.91 -8.63 -25.01
C LYS A 396 2.67 -9.06 -23.76
N ARG A 397 2.00 -9.66 -22.77
CA ARG A 397 2.64 -10.22 -21.57
C ARG A 397 3.58 -11.37 -21.93
N LEU A 398 3.18 -12.27 -22.83
CA LEU A 398 4.02 -13.38 -23.30
C LEU A 398 5.25 -12.88 -24.06
N PHE A 399 5.08 -11.93 -24.99
CA PHE A 399 6.19 -11.34 -25.77
C PHE A 399 7.12 -10.49 -24.90
N TYR A 400 6.61 -9.71 -23.96
CA TYR A 400 7.42 -8.94 -23.02
C TYR A 400 8.26 -9.89 -22.13
N ASN A 401 7.65 -10.94 -21.60
CA ASN A 401 8.36 -11.96 -20.83
C ASN A 401 9.38 -12.74 -21.67
N ALA A 402 9.10 -13.05 -22.94
CA ALA A 402 10.04 -13.69 -23.85
C ALA A 402 11.23 -12.78 -24.20
N SER A 403 10.97 -11.49 -24.39
CA SER A 403 11.97 -10.46 -24.69
C SER A 403 12.89 -10.20 -23.49
N LEU A 404 12.34 -10.18 -22.27
CA LEU A 404 13.10 -10.14 -21.03
C LEU A 404 13.95 -11.41 -20.83
N ARG A 405 13.43 -12.59 -21.18
CA ARG A 405 14.20 -13.84 -21.15
C ARG A 405 15.31 -13.86 -22.20
N LYS A 406 15.10 -13.30 -23.40
CA LYS A 406 16.12 -13.18 -24.45
C LYS A 406 17.22 -12.18 -24.09
N ARG A 407 16.87 -11.00 -23.55
CA ARG A 407 17.86 -10.03 -23.05
C ARG A 407 18.71 -10.59 -21.90
N ARG A 408 18.11 -11.31 -20.96
CA ARG A 408 18.85 -12.02 -19.88
C ARG A 408 19.75 -13.14 -20.41
N LYS A 409 19.46 -13.68 -21.61
CA LYS A 409 20.26 -14.73 -22.26
C LYS A 409 21.37 -14.16 -23.14
N GLU A 410 21.22 -12.94 -23.65
CA GLU A 410 22.24 -12.23 -24.45
C GLU A 410 23.25 -11.47 -23.57
N GLU A 411 22.87 -11.00 -22.38
CA GLU A 411 23.79 -10.39 -21.40
C GLU A 411 24.63 -11.41 -20.61
N ASN A 412 24.21 -12.67 -20.55
CA ASN A 412 25.01 -13.78 -20.03
C ASN A 412 25.49 -14.64 -21.19
N GLY A 413 26.58 -14.23 -21.83
CA GLY A 413 27.28 -15.07 -22.81
C GLY A 413 27.86 -16.31 -22.13
N GLU A 414 27.15 -17.43 -22.20
CA GLU A 414 27.72 -18.75 -21.98
C GLU A 414 27.20 -19.76 -23.01
N VAL A 415 28.19 -20.43 -23.57
CA VAL A 415 28.16 -21.44 -24.63
C VAL A 415 27.22 -22.58 -24.27
N PHE A 416 26.38 -22.98 -25.23
CA PHE A 416 25.60 -24.21 -25.15
C PHE A 416 26.54 -25.42 -25.06
N SER A 417 26.34 -26.25 -24.04
CA SER A 417 26.60 -27.69 -24.15
C SER A 417 25.33 -28.41 -23.72
N GLU A 418 24.88 -29.31 -24.58
CA GLU A 418 23.70 -30.14 -24.42
C GLU A 418 23.83 -31.03 -23.18
N ASN A 419 22.74 -31.14 -22.41
CA ASN A 419 22.18 -32.37 -21.80
C ASN A 419 21.53 -32.09 -20.43
N GLY A 420 20.23 -32.39 -20.33
CA GLY A 420 19.60 -32.79 -19.05
C GLY A 420 18.86 -31.70 -18.24
N PRO A 421 17.59 -31.91 -17.84
CA PRO A 421 16.76 -30.89 -17.23
C PRO A 421 16.75 -30.94 -15.68
N PHE A 422 17.77 -30.44 -14.98
CA PHE A 422 17.67 -30.08 -13.55
C PHE A 422 18.74 -29.05 -13.15
N LYS A 423 18.40 -27.74 -13.14
CA LYS A 423 19.29 -26.71 -12.56
C LYS A 423 19.07 -26.62 -11.05
N ALA A 424 19.65 -27.58 -10.32
CA ALA A 424 19.92 -27.41 -8.89
C ALA A 424 20.82 -26.19 -8.70
N ILE A 425 20.61 -25.45 -7.61
CA ILE A 425 21.45 -24.30 -7.22
C ILE A 425 22.87 -24.84 -6.98
N GLN A 426 23.76 -24.64 -7.95
CA GLN A 426 25.15 -25.09 -7.85
C GLN A 426 25.93 -24.11 -7.00
N TYR A 427 26.31 -24.55 -5.81
CA TYR A 427 27.15 -23.80 -4.92
C TYR A 427 28.62 -23.89 -5.37
N PRO A 428 29.31 -22.77 -5.62
CA PRO A 428 30.60 -22.78 -6.30
C PRO A 428 31.77 -23.29 -5.44
N PHE A 429 31.59 -23.39 -4.12
CA PHE A 429 32.60 -23.89 -3.19
C PHE A 429 32.08 -25.03 -2.31
N SER A 430 32.97 -25.99 -2.02
CA SER A 430 32.72 -27.15 -1.17
C SER A 430 33.15 -26.90 0.28
N VAL A 431 32.58 -27.65 1.22
CA VAL A 431 33.05 -27.66 2.61
C VAL A 431 34.47 -28.24 2.66
N ASN A 432 35.33 -27.66 3.50
CA ASN A 432 36.78 -27.85 3.60
C ASN A 432 37.62 -27.34 2.42
N GLU A 433 37.03 -26.57 1.51
CA GLU A 433 37.79 -25.89 0.45
C GLU A 433 38.49 -24.65 1.01
N LYS A 434 39.78 -24.50 0.70
CA LYS A 434 40.58 -23.32 1.03
C LYS A 434 40.26 -22.20 0.04
N VAL A 435 39.94 -21.01 0.55
CA VAL A 435 39.52 -19.86 -0.24
C VAL A 435 40.17 -18.57 0.26
N MET A 436 40.31 -17.59 -0.62
CA MET A 436 40.80 -16.26 -0.29
C MET A 436 39.64 -15.27 -0.21
N ILE A 437 39.61 -14.44 0.82
CA ILE A 437 38.57 -13.43 1.00
C ILE A 437 38.94 -12.18 0.20
N LYS A 438 38.31 -11.95 -0.95
CA LYS A 438 38.53 -10.77 -1.80
C LYS A 438 37.73 -9.53 -1.34
N GLY A 439 36.66 -9.76 -0.58
CA GLY A 439 35.80 -8.71 -0.05
C GLY A 439 34.79 -8.14 -1.05
N ASN A 440 33.84 -7.40 -0.52
CA ASN A 440 32.84 -6.59 -1.23
C ASN A 440 32.52 -5.34 -0.39
N ARG A 441 31.61 -4.47 -0.83
CA ARG A 441 31.22 -3.25 -0.08
C ARG A 441 30.70 -3.47 1.35
N ARG A 442 30.40 -4.72 1.73
CA ARG A 442 29.88 -5.12 3.06
C ARG A 442 30.85 -6.05 3.81
N THR A 443 32.03 -6.34 3.26
CA THR A 443 33.02 -7.21 3.91
C THR A 443 33.98 -6.32 4.69
N PRO A 444 34.13 -6.50 6.02
CA PRO A 444 35.07 -5.73 6.81
C PRO A 444 36.51 -5.88 6.28
N ASP A 445 37.24 -4.78 6.12
CA ASP A 445 38.59 -4.76 5.54
C ASP A 445 39.58 -5.67 6.29
N LYS A 446 39.37 -5.84 7.60
CA LYS A 446 40.15 -6.75 8.46
C LYS A 446 40.15 -8.23 8.02
N PHE A 447 39.25 -8.62 7.12
CA PHE A 447 39.15 -9.98 6.58
C PHE A 447 39.58 -10.08 5.12
N VAL A 448 39.72 -8.95 4.41
CA VAL A 448 40.11 -8.94 3.01
C VAL A 448 41.59 -9.31 2.88
N GLY A 449 41.91 -10.18 1.92
CA GLY A 449 43.26 -10.72 1.69
C GLY A 449 43.62 -11.91 2.57
N LYS A 450 42.79 -12.28 3.56
CA LYS A 450 43.07 -13.43 4.44
C LYS A 450 42.65 -14.76 3.80
N GLU A 451 43.41 -15.80 4.13
CA GLU A 451 43.09 -17.18 3.78
C GLU A 451 42.11 -17.77 4.79
N ALA A 452 41.09 -18.47 4.29
CA ALA A 452 40.12 -19.13 5.13
C ALA A 452 39.71 -20.49 4.54
N VAL A 453 39.21 -21.37 5.41
CA VAL A 453 38.64 -22.67 5.01
C VAL A 453 37.14 -22.62 5.23
N ILE A 454 36.38 -23.11 4.25
CA ILE A 454 34.93 -23.21 4.37
C ILE A 454 34.60 -24.32 5.35
N THR A 455 33.94 -23.99 6.46
CA THR A 455 33.54 -24.97 7.49
C THR A 455 32.10 -25.43 7.30
N SER A 456 31.23 -24.59 6.75
CA SER A 456 29.87 -24.99 6.39
C SER A 456 29.27 -24.11 5.30
N GLN A 457 28.37 -24.71 4.51
CA GLN A 457 27.56 -24.03 3.50
C GLN A 457 26.23 -23.61 4.13
N CYS A 458 25.89 -22.33 3.98
CA CYS A 458 24.63 -21.74 4.43
C CYS A 458 23.71 -21.48 3.22
N LEU A 459 22.43 -21.19 3.49
CA LEU A 459 21.44 -20.87 2.46
C LEU A 459 21.82 -19.61 1.66
N ASN A 460 21.32 -19.51 0.42
CA ASN A 460 21.45 -18.32 -0.43
C ASN A 460 22.90 -17.92 -0.78
N GLY A 461 23.80 -18.91 -0.87
CA GLY A 461 25.19 -18.70 -1.27
C GLY A 461 26.07 -18.07 -0.20
N TRP A 462 25.72 -18.22 1.07
CA TRP A 462 26.55 -17.84 2.22
C TRP A 462 27.40 -19.02 2.68
N TYR A 463 28.59 -18.73 3.19
CA TYR A 463 29.53 -19.71 3.72
C TYR A 463 30.03 -19.27 5.09
N LEU A 464 30.14 -20.22 6.01
CA LEU A 464 30.90 -20.05 7.24
C LEU A 464 32.36 -20.39 6.94
N LEU A 465 33.24 -19.47 7.26
CA LEU A 465 34.67 -19.56 6.99
C LEU A 465 35.43 -19.51 8.30
N LYS A 466 36.48 -20.32 8.43
CA LYS A 466 37.46 -20.22 9.51
C LYS A 466 38.75 -19.65 8.94
N ILE A 467 39.14 -18.47 9.41
CA ILE A 467 40.35 -17.79 8.98
C ILE A 467 41.55 -18.59 9.50
N ILE A 468 42.51 -18.89 8.62
CA ILE A 468 43.64 -19.78 8.95
C ILE A 468 44.58 -19.12 9.95
N GLU A 469 44.88 -17.82 9.76
CA GLU A 469 45.82 -17.09 10.61
C GLU A 469 45.26 -16.79 12.01
N SER A 470 44.00 -16.35 12.11
CA SER A 470 43.40 -15.92 13.38
C SER A 470 42.55 -16.98 14.07
N GLY A 471 42.16 -18.05 13.36
CA GLY A 471 41.22 -19.06 13.85
C GLY A 471 39.79 -18.56 14.02
N GLU A 472 39.50 -17.30 13.68
CA GLU A 472 38.18 -16.69 13.80
C GLU A 472 37.20 -17.23 12.77
N ASN A 473 35.94 -17.38 13.16
CA ASN A 473 34.86 -17.80 12.27
C ASN A 473 34.08 -16.58 11.75
N VAL A 474 33.92 -16.47 10.43
CA VAL A 474 33.21 -15.37 9.77
C VAL A 474 32.23 -15.91 8.72
N ARG A 475 31.05 -15.31 8.61
CA ARG A 475 30.09 -15.65 7.54
C ARG A 475 30.20 -14.65 6.40
N LEU A 476 30.51 -15.12 5.19
CA LEU A 476 30.59 -14.29 3.99
C LEU A 476 29.87 -14.95 2.81
N GLN A 477 29.40 -14.12 1.89
CA GLN A 477 28.74 -14.58 0.67
C GLN A 477 29.79 -15.03 -0.36
N TYR A 478 29.44 -16.01 -1.20
CA TYR A 478 30.33 -16.60 -2.21
C TYR A 478 31.01 -15.57 -3.12
N ARG A 479 30.36 -14.42 -3.37
CA ARG A 479 30.89 -13.33 -4.20
C ARG A 479 32.08 -12.59 -3.58
N SER A 480 32.26 -12.71 -2.27
CA SER A 480 33.42 -12.16 -1.54
C SER A 480 34.59 -13.14 -1.47
N LEU A 481 34.45 -14.33 -2.05
CA LEU A 481 35.41 -15.43 -1.96
C LEU A 481 36.01 -15.74 -3.34
N GLN A 482 37.26 -16.18 -3.35
CA GLN A 482 37.97 -16.61 -4.55
C GLN A 482 38.64 -17.96 -4.29
N LYS A 483 38.55 -18.89 -5.24
CA LYS A 483 39.28 -20.16 -5.17
C LYS A 483 40.77 -19.89 -5.30
N PHE A 484 41.58 -20.66 -4.59
CA PHE A 484 42.99 -20.69 -4.90
C PHE A 484 43.18 -21.26 -6.31
N PRO A 485 43.99 -20.63 -7.17
CA PRO A 485 44.35 -21.23 -8.44
C PRO A 485 45.04 -22.56 -8.15
N ALA A 486 44.64 -23.63 -8.83
CA ALA A 486 45.30 -24.92 -8.74
C ALA A 486 46.73 -24.77 -9.26
N SER A 487 47.70 -24.63 -8.36
CA SER A 487 49.12 -24.74 -8.69
C SER A 487 49.45 -26.22 -8.86
N GLN A 488 49.86 -26.56 -10.09
CA GLN A 488 50.47 -27.82 -10.46
C GLN A 488 51.51 -28.27 -9.42
N GLU A 489 51.30 -29.45 -8.83
CA GLU A 489 52.34 -30.15 -8.07
C GLU A 489 53.30 -30.85 -9.05
N THR A 490 54.46 -30.22 -9.23
CA THR A 490 55.83 -30.75 -9.38
C THR A 490 56.08 -32.19 -9.88
N CYS A 491 56.78 -32.30 -11.03
CA CYS A 491 57.98 -33.14 -11.24
C CYS A 491 58.56 -32.78 -12.64
N GLY A 492 59.66 -32.05 -12.79
CA GLY A 492 61.02 -32.57 -12.69
C GLY A 492 61.71 -32.50 -14.07
N ASN A 493 62.73 -31.63 -14.20
CA ASN A 493 64.06 -31.88 -14.76
C ASN A 493 64.61 -30.82 -15.75
N GLU A 494 65.88 -30.49 -15.51
CA GLU A 494 66.91 -29.95 -16.41
C GLU A 494 67.16 -28.42 -16.53
N ARG A 495 68.26 -28.05 -15.85
CA ARG A 495 69.47 -27.35 -16.33
C ARG A 495 69.51 -25.81 -16.48
N CYS A 496 70.42 -25.25 -15.67
CA CYS A 496 71.46 -24.28 -15.99
C CYS A 496 71.15 -23.14 -16.99
N HIS A 497 71.15 -21.89 -16.53
CA HIS A 497 72.37 -21.07 -16.50
C HIS A 497 72.11 -19.66 -15.93
N SER A 498 72.95 -19.30 -14.96
CA SER A 498 73.54 -17.98 -14.67
C SER A 498 73.04 -16.72 -15.40
N GLN A 499 72.62 -15.75 -14.57
CA GLN A 499 72.84 -14.29 -14.63
C GLN A 499 74.10 -13.84 -15.42
N PRO A 500 74.15 -12.61 -15.98
CA PRO A 500 74.28 -11.35 -15.19
C PRO A 500 73.39 -10.20 -15.67
N LEU A 501 72.91 -9.31 -14.79
CA LEU A 501 73.56 -8.05 -14.37
C LEU A 501 74.19 -7.27 -15.55
N ASN A 502 73.61 -6.15 -15.97
CA ASN A 502 73.91 -4.83 -15.39
C ASN A 502 73.32 -3.67 -16.23
N SER A 503 72.84 -2.68 -15.48
CA SER A 503 72.86 -1.23 -15.68
C SER A 503 73.16 -0.61 -17.06
N SER A 504 72.30 0.38 -17.36
CA SER A 504 72.57 1.72 -17.92
C SER A 504 73.04 1.83 -19.38
N SER A 505 72.14 2.27 -20.27
CA SER A 505 72.00 3.67 -20.69
C SER A 505 70.72 3.84 -21.52
#